data_AF-A0A8B6HB51-F1
#
_entry.id   AF-A0A8B6HB51-F1
#
_cell.length_a   1.000
_cell.length_b   1.000
_cell.length_c   1.000
_cell.angle_alpha   90.00
_cell.angle_beta   90.00
_cell.angle_gamma   90.00
#
_symmetry.space_group_name_H-M   'P 1'
#
loop_
_entity.id
_entity.type
_entity.pdbx_description
1 polymer ?
#
loop_
_entity_poly.entity_id
_entity_poly.type
_entity_poly.pdbx_seq_one_letter_code
_entity_poly.pdbx_strand_id
1 'polypeptide(L)'
;MLCLFTDTKDVIKAFETHGGEPNLKMYNAKTEGMKKDPTIGYGFSLDRKDARKTFKAVLPGVDFARVKAGTASIKKEDARKLFNHDVDKIYQPRARNKLGANVFDKLPANVKTAVVNAQYRGDLGPKTIGYMKNGEWNKVSTEYLNHNGNKNASKNKMNGIVQRMNWNAKQFDSMSKNG
;
A
#
# COMPACT_ATOMS: atom_id res chain seq x y z
N MET A 1 -19.01 -13.77 -12.42
CA MET A 1 -18.44 -12.41 -12.59
C MET A 1 -17.04 -12.41 -12.00
N LEU A 2 -15.98 -12.39 -12.82
CA LEU A 2 -14.60 -12.30 -12.31
C LEU A 2 -14.38 -10.89 -11.76
N CYS A 3 -14.13 -10.76 -10.45
CA CYS A 3 -13.77 -9.46 -9.88
C CYS A 3 -12.34 -9.10 -10.32
N LEU A 4 -12.22 -8.08 -11.18
CA LEU A 4 -10.92 -7.64 -11.74
C LEU A 4 -9.98 -7.13 -10.65
N PHE A 5 -10.54 -6.59 -9.57
CA PHE A 5 -9.83 -6.01 -8.45
C PHE A 5 -10.21 -6.71 -7.13
N THR A 6 -9.37 -6.53 -6.11
CA THR A 6 -9.71 -6.99 -4.75
C THR A 6 -10.58 -5.94 -4.06
N ASP A 7 -11.35 -6.32 -3.05
CA ASP A 7 -12.06 -5.32 -2.25
C ASP A 7 -11.02 -4.43 -1.52
N THR A 8 -11.17 -3.11 -1.65
CA THR A 8 -10.36 -2.13 -0.91
C THR A 8 -10.41 -2.36 0.61
N LYS A 9 -11.53 -2.88 1.13
CA LYS A 9 -11.68 -3.26 2.54
C LYS A 9 -10.75 -4.40 2.94
N ASP A 10 -10.47 -5.34 2.04
CA ASP A 10 -9.50 -6.41 2.30
C ASP A 10 -8.08 -5.86 2.33
N VAL A 11 -7.76 -4.90 1.45
CA VAL A 11 -6.44 -4.25 1.43
C VAL A 11 -6.16 -3.50 2.72
N ILE A 12 -7.12 -2.69 3.18
CA ILE A 12 -6.93 -1.93 4.42
C ILE A 12 -6.94 -2.85 5.65
N LYS A 13 -7.79 -3.88 5.67
CA LYS A 13 -7.81 -4.87 6.75
C LYS A 13 -6.47 -5.60 6.85
N ALA A 14 -5.92 -6.04 5.72
CA ALA A 14 -4.59 -6.66 5.68
C ALA A 14 -3.49 -5.70 6.14
N PHE A 15 -3.58 -4.42 5.75
CA PHE A 15 -2.63 -3.40 6.17
C PHE A 15 -2.65 -3.19 7.69
N GLU A 16 -3.83 -3.03 8.28
CA GLU A 16 -4.02 -2.80 9.71
C GLU A 16 -3.68 -4.02 10.56
N THR A 17 -4.17 -5.21 10.17
CA THR A 17 -3.94 -6.46 10.91
C THR A 17 -2.46 -6.77 11.08
N HIS A 18 -1.63 -6.34 10.11
CA HIS A 18 -0.20 -6.65 10.10
C HIS A 18 0.67 -5.43 10.47
N GLY A 19 0.17 -4.56 11.36
CA GLY A 19 0.97 -3.52 12.01
C GLY A 19 0.96 -2.17 11.31
N GLY A 20 -0.07 -1.89 10.50
CA GLY A 20 -0.29 -0.61 9.85
C GLY A 20 -1.26 0.26 10.63
N GLU A 21 -0.79 1.38 11.18
CA GLU A 21 -1.65 2.36 11.86
C GLU A 21 -1.65 3.70 11.11
N PRO A 22 -2.79 4.40 11.06
CA PRO A 22 -2.86 5.72 10.45
C PRO A 22 -2.29 6.79 11.38
N ASN A 23 -1.65 7.80 10.79
CA ASN A 23 -1.37 9.04 11.51
C ASN A 23 -2.58 9.96 11.42
N LEU A 24 -3.27 10.17 12.54
CA LEU A 24 -4.49 10.99 12.59
C LEU A 24 -4.20 12.50 12.59
N LYS A 25 -2.94 12.89 12.78
CA LYS A 25 -2.45 14.27 12.64
C LYS A 25 -1.44 14.31 11.49
N MET A 26 -1.31 15.49 10.89
CA MET A 26 -0.28 15.72 9.87
C MET A 26 1.11 15.49 10.47
N TYR A 27 1.95 14.79 9.72
CA TYR A 27 3.37 14.59 10.02
C TYR A 27 4.20 14.81 8.74
N ASN A 28 5.49 15.08 8.87
CA ASN A 28 6.39 15.13 7.72
C ASN A 28 6.99 13.75 7.50
N ALA A 29 6.71 13.13 6.36
CA ALA A 29 7.15 11.76 6.06
C ALA A 29 8.64 11.66 5.64
N LYS A 30 9.28 12.79 5.36
CA LYS A 30 10.70 12.88 5.02
C LYS A 30 11.53 13.26 6.25
N THR A 31 12.75 12.75 6.31
CA THR A 31 13.70 13.03 7.39
C THR A 31 14.17 14.47 7.38
N GLU A 32 14.74 14.90 8.50
CA GLU A 32 15.37 16.20 8.64
C GLU A 32 16.43 16.44 7.54
N GLY A 33 16.47 17.67 7.01
CA GLY A 33 17.32 18.03 5.87
C GLY A 33 16.73 17.73 4.48
N MET A 34 15.62 16.97 4.38
CA MET A 34 14.90 16.78 3.12
C MET A 34 13.73 17.77 2.99
N LYS A 35 13.28 18.01 1.75
CA LYS A 35 12.03 18.74 1.50
C LYS A 35 10.89 18.07 2.28
N LYS A 36 10.20 18.86 3.09
CA LYS A 36 9.04 18.42 3.87
C LYS A 36 7.99 17.79 2.95
N ASP A 37 7.37 16.71 3.44
CA ASP A 37 6.28 16.01 2.78
C ASP A 37 5.14 15.84 3.80
N PRO A 38 4.28 16.87 3.94
CA PRO A 38 3.18 16.84 4.89
C PRO A 38 2.23 15.71 4.50
N THR A 39 2.01 14.78 5.41
CA THR A 39 1.34 13.50 5.18
C THR A 39 0.34 13.21 6.28
N ILE A 40 -0.76 12.52 5.97
CA ILE A 40 -1.77 12.11 6.96
C ILE A 40 -2.34 10.72 6.64
N GLY A 41 -3.00 10.10 7.63
CA GLY A 41 -3.64 8.81 7.51
C GLY A 41 -2.64 7.70 7.21
N TYR A 42 -2.98 6.84 6.24
CA TYR A 42 -2.10 5.80 5.72
C TYR A 42 -1.25 6.36 4.57
N GLY A 43 -0.43 7.38 4.84
CA GLY A 43 0.55 7.89 3.86
C GLY A 43 -0.02 8.79 2.75
N PHE A 44 -1.16 9.46 2.98
CA PHE A 44 -1.71 10.42 2.02
C PHE A 44 -0.92 11.73 2.06
N SER A 45 -0.13 12.01 1.02
CA SER A 45 0.60 13.29 0.91
C SER A 45 -0.35 14.45 0.66
N LEU A 46 -0.29 15.48 1.50
CA LEU A 46 -1.05 16.73 1.45
C LEU A 46 -0.46 17.74 0.44
N ASP A 47 0.69 17.42 -0.13
CA ASP A 47 1.37 18.20 -1.17
C ASP A 47 1.23 17.60 -2.58
N ARG A 48 0.63 16.41 -2.72
CA ARG A 48 0.37 15.85 -4.05
C ARG A 48 -0.61 16.75 -4.84
N LYS A 49 -0.46 16.79 -6.17
CA LYS A 49 -1.17 17.73 -7.07
C LYS A 49 -2.70 17.74 -6.90
N ASP A 50 -3.31 16.59 -6.65
CA ASP A 50 -4.75 16.42 -6.49
C ASP A 50 -5.21 16.38 -5.02
N ALA A 51 -4.31 16.57 -4.04
CA ALA A 51 -4.58 16.38 -2.61
C ALA A 51 -5.89 17.06 -2.17
N ARG A 52 -6.01 18.36 -2.43
CA ARG A 52 -7.17 19.17 -2.02
C ARG A 52 -8.46 18.72 -2.70
N LYS A 53 -8.39 18.34 -3.98
CA LYS A 53 -9.56 17.87 -4.74
C LYS A 53 -10.05 16.54 -4.17
N THR A 54 -9.13 15.61 -3.95
CA THR A 54 -9.43 14.29 -3.39
C THR A 54 -9.95 14.41 -1.96
N PHE A 55 -9.35 15.28 -1.14
CA PHE A 55 -9.82 15.53 0.21
C PHE A 55 -11.25 16.10 0.23
N LYS A 56 -11.56 17.08 -0.62
CA LYS A 56 -12.92 17.62 -0.73
C LYS A 56 -13.94 16.57 -1.19
N ALA A 57 -13.55 15.68 -2.10
CA ALA A 57 -14.43 14.63 -2.61
C ALA A 57 -14.67 13.51 -1.58
N VAL A 58 -13.63 13.11 -0.86
CA VAL A 58 -13.66 11.96 0.06
C VAL A 58 -14.13 12.37 1.46
N LEU A 59 -13.76 13.58 1.90
CA LEU A 59 -13.98 14.10 3.25
C LEU A 59 -14.59 15.52 3.20
N PRO A 60 -15.80 15.72 2.64
CA PRO A 60 -16.37 17.05 2.40
C PRO A 60 -16.57 17.90 3.66
N GLY A 61 -16.66 17.28 4.85
CA GLY A 61 -16.81 17.97 6.13
C GLY A 61 -15.51 18.27 6.87
N VAL A 62 -14.35 17.95 6.28
CA VAL A 62 -13.04 18.14 6.94
C VAL A 62 -12.27 19.27 6.26
N ASP A 63 -11.81 20.23 7.05
CA ASP A 63 -11.04 21.37 6.56
C ASP A 63 -9.62 20.96 6.17
N PHE A 64 -9.38 20.85 4.86
CA PHE A 64 -8.06 20.52 4.29
C PHE A 64 -6.96 21.50 4.71
N ALA A 65 -7.25 22.80 4.80
CA ALA A 65 -6.24 23.81 5.12
C ALA A 65 -5.78 23.66 6.58
N ARG A 66 -6.73 23.45 7.51
CA ARG A 66 -6.41 23.20 8.91
C ARG A 66 -5.67 21.88 9.12
N VAL A 67 -6.08 20.82 8.41
CA VAL A 67 -5.36 19.53 8.44
C VAL A 67 -3.93 19.69 7.93
N LYS A 68 -3.73 20.38 6.80
CA LYS A 68 -2.41 20.65 6.23
C LYS A 68 -1.53 21.54 7.10
N ALA A 69 -2.12 22.51 7.80
CA ALA A 69 -1.44 23.32 8.78
C ALA A 69 -1.10 22.57 10.09
N GLY A 70 -1.61 21.35 10.28
CA GLY A 70 -1.44 20.57 11.50
C GLY A 70 -2.31 21.04 12.68
N THR A 71 -3.28 21.93 12.44
CA THR A 71 -4.18 22.49 13.48
C THR A 71 -5.51 21.72 13.59
N ALA A 72 -5.68 20.65 12.82
CA ALA A 72 -6.80 19.71 12.91
C ALA A 72 -6.32 18.26 12.67
N SER A 73 -7.01 17.31 13.29
CA SER A 73 -6.84 15.88 13.07
C SER A 73 -8.01 15.29 12.26
N ILE A 74 -7.82 14.11 11.69
CA ILE A 74 -8.88 13.31 11.08
C ILE A 74 -9.23 12.11 11.96
N LYS A 75 -10.41 11.52 11.73
CA LYS A 75 -10.79 10.26 12.38
C LYS A 75 -10.16 9.06 11.68
N LYS A 76 -10.08 7.91 12.35
CA LYS A 76 -9.58 6.66 11.75
C LYS A 76 -10.41 6.30 10.51
N GLU A 77 -11.72 6.44 10.57
CA GLU A 77 -12.64 6.18 9.46
C GLU A 77 -12.35 7.07 8.24
N ASP A 78 -11.97 8.33 8.48
CA ASP A 78 -11.62 9.27 7.41
C ASP A 78 -10.27 8.93 6.78
N ALA A 79 -9.29 8.49 7.60
CA ALA A 79 -8.04 7.94 7.10
C ALA A 79 -8.29 6.70 6.22
N ARG A 80 -9.21 5.82 6.64
CA ARG A 80 -9.59 4.63 5.87
C ARG A 80 -10.25 4.99 4.54
N LYS A 81 -11.14 6.00 4.51
CA LYS A 81 -11.75 6.48 3.27
C LYS A 81 -10.71 7.01 2.28
N LEU A 82 -9.75 7.82 2.73
CA LEU A 82 -8.66 8.31 1.88
C LEU A 82 -7.82 7.16 1.31
N PHE A 83 -7.44 6.20 2.16
CA PHE A 83 -6.66 5.05 1.72
C PHE A 83 -7.43 4.18 0.72
N ASN A 84 -8.68 3.85 1.00
CA ASN A 84 -9.51 3.06 0.08
C ASN A 84 -9.71 3.76 -1.27
N HIS A 85 -9.87 5.09 -1.26
CA HIS A 85 -9.92 5.87 -2.49
C HIS A 85 -8.63 5.70 -3.31
N ASP A 86 -7.47 5.83 -2.70
CA ASP A 86 -6.19 5.68 -3.40
C ASP A 86 -5.92 4.22 -3.82
N VAL A 87 -6.35 3.24 -3.03
CA VAL A 87 -6.29 1.82 -3.42
C VAL A 87 -7.07 1.62 -4.72
N ASP A 88 -8.32 2.08 -4.76
CA ASP A 88 -9.19 1.95 -5.94
C ASP A 88 -8.64 2.71 -7.15
N LYS A 89 -8.30 3.99 -6.98
CA LYS A 89 -7.97 4.88 -8.09
C LYS A 89 -6.51 4.83 -8.53
N ILE A 90 -5.60 4.38 -7.66
CA ILE A 90 -4.16 4.51 -7.89
C ILE A 90 -3.46 3.16 -7.77
N TYR A 91 -3.53 2.49 -6.62
CA TYR A 91 -2.64 1.37 -6.33
C TYR A 91 -3.04 0.09 -7.04
N GLN A 92 -4.32 -0.22 -7.15
CA GLN A 92 -4.79 -1.38 -7.94
C GLN A 92 -4.50 -1.22 -9.44
N PRO A 93 -4.84 -0.07 -10.09
CA PRO A 93 -4.47 0.15 -11.49
C PRO A 93 -2.96 0.07 -11.72
N ARG A 94 -2.15 0.66 -10.83
CA ARG A 94 -0.67 0.58 -10.95
C ARG A 94 -0.14 -0.83 -10.80
N ALA A 95 -0.66 -1.61 -9.85
CA ALA A 95 -0.29 -3.02 -9.67
C ALA A 95 -0.63 -3.83 -10.93
N ARG A 96 -1.87 -3.67 -11.42
CA ARG A 96 -2.35 -4.32 -12.65
C ARG A 96 -1.52 -3.94 -13.87
N ASN A 97 -1.18 -2.66 -14.04
CA ASN A 97 -0.35 -2.19 -15.15
C ASN A 97 1.07 -2.77 -15.08
N LYS A 98 1.65 -2.85 -13.88
CA LYS A 98 2.99 -3.42 -13.70
C LYS A 98 3.04 -4.90 -14.03
N LEU A 99 2.07 -5.70 -13.59
CA LEU A 99 2.03 -7.14 -13.83
C LEU A 99 1.44 -7.52 -15.20
N GLY A 100 0.60 -6.66 -15.76
CA GLY A 100 -0.22 -6.96 -16.93
C GLY A 100 -1.54 -7.63 -16.54
N ALA A 101 -2.59 -7.31 -17.29
CA ALA A 101 -3.95 -7.82 -17.09
C ALA A 101 -4.02 -9.36 -17.04
N ASN A 102 -3.31 -10.01 -17.97
CA ASN A 102 -3.31 -11.47 -18.11
C ASN A 102 -2.74 -12.21 -16.90
N VAL A 103 -1.96 -11.52 -16.07
CA VAL A 103 -1.40 -12.05 -14.82
C VAL A 103 -2.26 -11.61 -13.66
N PHE A 104 -2.42 -10.29 -13.47
CA PHE A 104 -3.07 -9.73 -12.29
C PHE A 104 -4.53 -10.17 -12.14
N ASP A 105 -5.30 -10.17 -13.22
CA ASP A 105 -6.75 -10.43 -13.16
C ASP A 105 -7.05 -11.88 -12.76
N LYS A 106 -6.11 -12.81 -13.02
CA LYS A 106 -6.19 -14.24 -12.69
C LYS A 106 -5.72 -14.57 -11.27
N LEU A 107 -5.12 -13.62 -10.56
CA LEU A 107 -4.65 -13.85 -9.20
C LEU A 107 -5.83 -14.09 -8.23
N PRO A 108 -5.68 -15.01 -7.25
CA PRO A 108 -6.59 -15.11 -6.11
C PRO A 108 -6.68 -13.79 -5.34
N ALA A 109 -7.81 -13.53 -4.68
CA ALA A 109 -8.07 -12.25 -4.01
C ALA A 109 -7.03 -11.89 -2.93
N ASN A 110 -6.58 -12.87 -2.14
CA ASN A 110 -5.53 -12.68 -1.15
C ASN A 110 -4.18 -12.29 -1.80
N VAL A 111 -3.87 -12.86 -2.96
CA VAL A 111 -2.64 -12.56 -3.72
C VAL A 111 -2.75 -11.18 -4.37
N LYS A 112 -3.90 -10.82 -4.96
CA LYS A 112 -4.17 -9.44 -5.43
C LYS A 112 -3.96 -8.44 -4.30
N THR A 113 -4.50 -8.72 -3.11
CA THR A 113 -4.32 -7.88 -1.92
C THR A 113 -2.83 -7.70 -1.57
N ALA A 114 -2.05 -8.78 -1.54
CA ALA A 114 -0.62 -8.71 -1.26
C ALA A 114 0.16 -7.91 -2.31
N VAL A 115 -0.16 -8.09 -3.60
CA VAL A 115 0.45 -7.30 -4.69
C VAL A 115 0.13 -5.82 -4.53
N VAL A 116 -1.13 -5.47 -4.24
CA VAL A 116 -1.56 -4.08 -4.07
C VAL A 116 -0.91 -3.43 -2.85
N ASN A 117 -0.79 -4.16 -1.74
CA ASN A 117 -0.09 -3.72 -0.54
C ASN A 117 1.40 -3.46 -0.82
N ALA A 118 2.07 -4.40 -1.49
CA ALA A 118 3.45 -4.24 -1.92
C ALA A 118 3.64 -3.08 -2.91
N GLN A 119 2.67 -2.85 -3.82
CA GLN A 119 2.66 -1.73 -4.75
C GLN A 119 2.48 -0.38 -4.04
N TYR A 120 1.58 -0.29 -3.07
CA TYR A 120 1.35 0.91 -2.25
C TYR A 120 2.66 1.35 -1.57
N ARG A 121 3.37 0.38 -0.97
CA ARG A 121 4.62 0.64 -0.24
C ARG A 121 5.85 0.85 -1.12
N GLY A 122 5.79 0.47 -2.39
CA GLY A 122 6.95 0.46 -3.28
C GLY A 122 7.89 -0.73 -3.06
N ASP A 123 7.41 -1.83 -2.46
CA ASP A 123 8.20 -3.03 -2.19
C ASP A 123 8.21 -4.02 -3.38
N LEU A 124 7.47 -3.74 -4.46
CA LEU A 124 7.53 -4.53 -5.70
C LEU A 124 8.72 -4.10 -6.58
N GLY A 125 9.86 -4.75 -6.37
CA GLY A 125 11.05 -4.61 -7.21
C GLY A 125 10.89 -5.22 -8.61
N PRO A 126 11.71 -4.80 -9.60
CA PRO A 126 11.61 -5.27 -10.98
C PRO A 126 11.80 -6.78 -11.10
N LYS A 127 12.68 -7.38 -10.30
CA LYS A 127 12.94 -8.82 -10.31
C LYS A 127 11.78 -9.64 -9.73
N THR A 128 11.18 -9.18 -8.62
CA THR A 128 9.93 -9.75 -8.09
C THR A 128 8.81 -9.72 -9.13
N ILE A 129 8.65 -8.59 -9.83
CA ILE A 129 7.67 -8.44 -10.92
C ILE A 129 7.96 -9.42 -12.06
N GLY A 130 9.22 -9.59 -12.44
CA GLY A 130 9.64 -10.55 -13.48
C GLY A 130 9.22 -11.98 -13.13
N TYR A 131 9.52 -12.43 -11.91
CA TYR A 131 9.11 -13.76 -11.44
C TYR A 131 7.59 -13.94 -11.43
N MET A 132 6.82 -12.94 -10.96
CA MET A 132 5.35 -12.99 -10.99
C MET A 132 4.81 -13.11 -12.42
N LYS A 133 5.38 -12.37 -13.38
CA LYS A 133 4.97 -12.40 -14.79
C LYS A 133 5.25 -13.73 -15.47
N ASN A 134 6.37 -14.34 -15.13
CA ASN A 134 6.81 -15.61 -15.70
C ASN A 134 6.17 -16.83 -15.02
N GLY A 135 5.32 -16.61 -14.00
CA GLY A 135 4.71 -17.70 -13.23
C GLY A 135 5.69 -18.40 -12.28
N GLU A 136 6.88 -17.85 -12.06
CA GLU A 136 7.93 -18.40 -11.21
C GLU A 136 7.66 -18.10 -9.72
N TRP A 137 6.46 -18.44 -9.25
CA TRP A 137 5.96 -18.08 -7.93
C TRP A 137 6.84 -18.60 -6.79
N ASN A 138 7.49 -19.74 -6.98
CA ASN A 138 8.45 -20.32 -6.05
C ASN A 138 9.68 -19.42 -5.77
N LYS A 139 9.94 -18.41 -6.62
CA LYS A 139 11.02 -17.44 -6.44
C LYS A 139 10.55 -16.10 -5.87
N VAL A 140 9.24 -15.82 -5.90
CA VAL A 140 8.67 -14.50 -5.64
C VAL A 140 8.84 -14.07 -4.19
N SER A 141 8.49 -14.93 -3.23
CA SER A 141 8.56 -14.60 -1.80
C SER A 141 9.98 -14.30 -1.34
N THR A 142 10.94 -15.16 -1.71
CA THR A 142 12.36 -14.99 -1.41
C THR A 142 12.90 -13.69 -1.96
N GLU A 143 12.64 -13.39 -3.24
CA GLU A 143 13.08 -12.14 -3.85
C GLU A 143 12.40 -10.91 -3.23
N TYR A 144 11.11 -11.00 -2.95
CA TYR A 144 10.35 -9.92 -2.32
C TYR A 144 10.88 -9.58 -0.92
N LEU A 145 11.18 -10.59 -0.10
CA LEU A 145 11.75 -10.38 1.24
C LEU A 145 13.22 -9.93 1.20
N ASN A 146 13.92 -10.12 0.09
CA ASN A 146 15.27 -9.61 -0.13
C ASN A 146 15.31 -8.09 -0.44
N HIS A 147 14.16 -7.42 -0.53
CA HIS A 147 14.06 -5.99 -0.76
C HIS A 147 14.72 -5.16 0.36
N ASN A 148 15.38 -4.06 -0.01
CA ASN A 148 16.04 -3.16 0.94
C ASN A 148 15.07 -2.62 2.01
N GLY A 149 13.81 -2.40 1.65
CA GLY A 149 12.77 -1.99 2.60
C GLY A 149 12.58 -2.99 3.74
N ASN A 150 12.64 -4.29 3.46
CA ASN A 150 12.54 -5.33 4.48
C ASN A 150 13.81 -5.39 5.34
N LYS A 151 14.99 -5.41 4.69
CA LYS A 151 16.29 -5.48 5.39
C LYS A 151 16.47 -4.32 6.36
N ASN A 152 16.16 -3.11 5.91
CA ASN A 152 16.26 -1.91 6.74
C ASN A 152 15.23 -1.94 7.87
N ALA A 153 14.02 -2.38 7.62
CA ALA A 153 12.99 -2.51 8.67
C ALA A 153 13.39 -3.53 9.74
N SER A 154 13.91 -4.69 9.35
CA SER A 154 14.43 -5.69 10.29
C SER A 154 15.58 -5.13 11.12
N LYS A 155 16.55 -4.46 10.48
CA LYS A 155 17.69 -3.83 11.18
C LYS A 155 17.24 -2.77 12.18
N ASN A 156 16.25 -1.96 11.80
CA ASN A 156 15.75 -0.85 12.62
C ASN A 156 14.56 -1.24 13.52
N LYS A 157 14.28 -2.54 13.70
CA LYS A 157 13.18 -3.07 14.54
C LYS A 157 11.80 -2.48 14.21
N MET A 158 11.56 -2.17 12.94
CA MET A 158 10.27 -1.67 12.45
C MET A 158 9.30 -2.82 12.24
N ASN A 159 8.86 -3.44 13.33
CA ASN A 159 8.13 -4.72 13.33
C ASN A 159 6.88 -4.71 12.43
N GLY A 160 6.12 -3.61 12.38
CA GLY A 160 4.95 -3.52 11.52
C GLY A 160 5.29 -3.61 10.02
N ILE A 161 6.45 -3.12 9.59
CA ILE A 161 6.88 -3.30 8.20
C ILE A 161 7.19 -4.78 7.93
N VAL A 162 7.97 -5.39 8.80
CA VAL A 162 8.40 -6.80 8.66
C VAL A 162 7.19 -7.72 8.65
N GLN A 163 6.23 -7.51 9.54
CA GLN A 163 4.97 -8.28 9.61
C GLN A 163 4.17 -8.18 8.30
N ARG A 164 3.95 -6.97 7.75
CA ARG A 164 3.27 -6.80 6.45
C ARG A 164 4.00 -7.52 5.32
N MET A 165 5.32 -7.39 5.25
CA MET A 165 6.09 -8.01 4.16
C MET A 165 6.07 -9.54 4.28
N ASN A 166 6.19 -10.10 5.48
CA ASN A 166 6.06 -11.54 5.69
C ASN A 166 4.66 -12.05 5.34
N TRP A 167 3.60 -11.29 5.67
CA TRP A 167 2.24 -11.66 5.28
C TRP A 167 2.06 -11.66 3.76
N ASN A 168 2.56 -10.63 3.06
CA ASN A 168 2.54 -10.56 1.59
C ASN A 168 3.29 -11.75 0.97
N ALA A 169 4.50 -12.05 1.47
CA ALA A 169 5.32 -13.17 1.02
C ALA A 169 4.58 -14.51 1.15
N LYS A 170 3.90 -14.73 2.30
CA LYS A 170 3.06 -15.92 2.51
C LYS A 170 1.92 -16.03 1.49
N GLN A 171 1.34 -14.92 1.05
CA GLN A 171 0.33 -14.95 -0.01
C GLN A 171 0.97 -15.33 -1.34
N PHE A 172 2.16 -14.83 -1.65
CA PHE A 172 2.89 -15.22 -2.86
C PHE A 172 3.25 -16.70 -2.86
N ASP A 173 3.70 -17.27 -1.74
CA ASP A 173 3.98 -18.70 -1.60
C ASP A 173 2.75 -19.59 -1.82
N SER A 174 1.55 -19.08 -1.56
CA SER A 174 0.31 -19.83 -1.81
C SER A 174 0.08 -20.12 -3.30
N MET A 175 0.69 -19.33 -4.19
CA MET A 175 0.66 -19.58 -5.64
C MET A 175 1.58 -20.73 -6.06
N SER A 176 2.69 -20.94 -5.36
CA SER A 176 3.64 -22.02 -5.66
C SER A 176 3.11 -23.42 -5.32
N LYS A 177 2.14 -23.50 -4.41
CA LYS A 177 1.55 -24.76 -3.93
C LYS A 177 0.34 -25.22 -4.75
N ASN A 178 -0.11 -24.38 -5.69
CA ASN A 178 -1.29 -24.61 -6.53
C ASN A 178 -0.94 -24.68 -8.03
N GLY A 179 0.35 -24.84 -8.36
CA GLY A 179 0.87 -24.92 -9.73
C GLY A 179 1.43 -26.29 -10.06
#